data_AF-A0A2D6Y7Z5-F1
#
_entry.id   AF-A0A2D6Y7Z5-F1
#
_cell.length_a   1.000
_cell.length_b   1.000
_cell.length_c   1.000
_cell.angle_alpha   90.00
_cell.angle_beta   90.00
_cell.angle_gamma   90.00
#
_symmetry.space_group_name_H-M   'P 1'
#
loop_
_entity.id
_entity.type
_entity.pdbx_description
1 polymer ?
#
loop_
_entity_poly.entity_id
_entity_poly.type
_entity_poly.pdbx_seq_one_letter_code
_entity_poly.pdbx_strand_id
1 'polypeptide(L)' 'MKSQIKDIVIGIFAVIGFTAIVMGFNNPTSFQQVNSMPESHVWEIKMAGDNIPIAFMYNKKTGEVRRMSTAE' A
#
# COMPACT_ATOMS: atom_id res chain seq x y z
N MET A 1 3.75 19.87 48.21
CA MET A 1 3.91 18.45 47.82
C MET A 1 2.99 18.00 46.68
N LYS A 2 1.67 18.29 46.69
CA LYS A 2 0.76 17.87 45.60
C LYS A 2 1.13 18.44 44.20
N SER A 3 1.60 19.70 44.11
CA SER A 3 2.00 20.29 42.82
C SER A 3 3.22 19.60 42.20
N GLN A 4 4.20 19.20 43.01
CA GLN A 4 5.43 18.57 42.53
C GLN A 4 5.14 17.24 41.83
N ILE A 5 4.21 16.44 42.35
CA ILE A 5 3.80 15.17 41.72
C ILE A 5 3.11 15.43 40.39
N LYS A 6 2.22 16.42 40.32
CA LYS A 6 1.54 16.82 39.07
C LYS A 6 2.56 17.27 38.01
N ASP A 7 3.54 18.07 38.39
CA ASP A 7 4.54 18.62 37.46
C ASP A 7 5.49 17.50 36.96
N ILE A 8 5.83 16.53 37.81
CA ILE A 8 6.59 15.33 37.43
C ILE A 8 5.79 14.46 36.44
N VAL A 9 4.50 14.23 36.70
CA VAL A 9 3.64 13.41 35.84
C VAL A 9 3.49 14.04 34.45
N ILE A 10 3.26 15.35 34.38
CA ILE A 10 3.19 16.08 33.11
C ILE A 10 4.52 15.98 32.36
N GLY A 11 5.65 16.10 33.06
CA GLY A 11 6.98 15.94 32.47
C GLY A 11 7.20 14.56 31.86
N ILE A 12 6.82 13.49 32.57
CA ILE A 12 6.95 12.11 32.07
C ILE A 12 6.08 11.88 30.83
N PHE A 13 4.81 12.31 30.86
CA PHE A 13 3.93 12.19 29.69
C PHE A 13 4.43 12.99 28.48
N ALA A 14 4.99 14.18 28.69
CA ALA A 14 5.57 14.98 27.62
C ALA A 14 6.77 14.28 26.96
N VAL A 15 7.68 13.70 27.76
CA VAL A 15 8.87 12.98 27.25
C VAL A 15 8.45 11.71 26.50
N ILE A 16 7.50 10.93 27.03
CA ILE A 16 6.99 9.72 26.38
C ILE A 16 6.25 10.07 25.07
N GLY A 17 5.40 11.09 25.09
CA GLY A 17 4.66 11.53 23.90
C GLY A 17 5.59 12.06 22.81
N PHE A 18 6.60 12.86 23.17
CA PHE A 18 7.58 13.38 22.23
C PHE A 18 8.43 12.27 21.60
N THR A 19 8.92 11.32 22.41
CA THR A 19 9.69 10.19 21.89
C THR A 19 8.85 9.27 21.00
N ALA A 20 7.56 9.06 21.29
CA ALA A 20 6.65 8.33 20.42
C ALA A 20 6.45 9.01 19.05
N ILE A 21 6.31 10.34 19.01
CA ILE A 21 6.19 11.11 17.76
C ILE A 21 7.47 11.00 16.93
N VAL A 22 8.64 11.21 17.54
CA VAL A 22 9.94 11.10 16.86
C VAL A 22 10.16 9.69 16.32
N MET A 23 9.85 8.66 17.13
CA MET A 23 9.95 7.27 16.69
C MET A 23 8.93 6.92 15.61
N GLY A 24 7.75 7.54 15.59
CA GLY A 24 6.75 7.36 14.53
C GLY A 24 7.17 7.92 13.17
N PHE A 25 7.99 8.99 13.15
CA PHE A 25 8.57 9.53 11.91
C PHE A 25 9.84 8.80 11.48
N ASN A 26 10.68 8.37 12.43
CA ASN A 26 11.98 7.77 12.14
C ASN A 26 11.94 6.24 12.01
N ASN A 27 10.93 5.59 12.59
CA ASN A 27 10.63 4.19 12.34
C ASN A 27 9.35 4.16 11.53
N PRO A 28 9.40 3.99 10.20
CA PRO A 28 8.22 3.62 9.44
C PRO A 28 7.81 2.25 9.95
N THR A 29 7.00 2.24 10.99
CA THR A 29 6.20 1.10 11.33
C THR A 29 5.53 0.67 10.03
N SER A 30 5.64 -0.62 9.71
CA SER A 30 5.02 -1.25 8.56
C SER A 30 3.47 -1.21 8.60
N PHE A 31 2.88 -0.22 9.26
CA PHE A 31 1.45 0.08 9.32
C PHE A 31 0.94 0.81 8.09
N GLN A 32 1.81 1.26 7.19
CA GLN A 32 1.44 1.21 5.79
C GLN A 32 1.63 -0.22 5.35
N GLN A 33 0.54 -0.98 5.44
CA GLN A 33 0.28 -2.10 4.57
C GLN A 33 0.73 -1.67 3.17
N VAL A 34 1.96 -2.04 2.80
CA VAL A 34 2.53 -1.78 1.48
C VAL A 34 1.62 -2.56 0.55
N ASN A 35 0.68 -1.84 -0.04
CA ASN A 35 -0.10 -2.28 -1.17
C ASN A 35 -0.94 -3.56 -0.91
N SER A 36 -1.94 -3.48 -0.04
CA SER A 36 -3.07 -4.43 -0.05
C SER A 36 -4.03 -4.21 -1.23
N MET A 37 -3.74 -3.28 -2.14
CA MET A 37 -4.23 -3.38 -3.49
C MET A 37 -3.52 -4.58 -4.14
N PRO A 38 -4.22 -5.69 -4.47
CA PRO A 38 -3.60 -6.70 -5.32
C PRO A 38 -3.06 -5.97 -6.54
N GLU A 39 -1.89 -6.37 -7.04
CA GLU A 39 -1.30 -5.81 -8.25
C GLU A 39 -2.23 -6.05 -9.45
N SER A 40 -3.31 -5.28 -9.56
CA SER A 40 -4.32 -5.35 -10.63
C SER A 40 -3.73 -4.97 -11.98
N HIS A 41 -2.47 -4.55 -12.00
CA HIS A 41 -1.73 -4.11 -13.18
C HIS A 41 -0.81 -5.19 -13.74
N VAL A 42 -0.74 -6.42 -13.20
CA VAL A 42 0.14 -7.43 -13.81
C VAL A 42 -0.37 -7.84 -15.18
N TRP A 43 -1.68 -7.97 -15.35
CA TRP A 43 -2.32 -8.30 -16.62
C TRP A 43 -3.09 -7.11 -17.17
N GLU A 44 -2.93 -6.84 -18.46
CA GLU A 44 -3.67 -5.79 -19.15
C GLU A 44 -4.27 -6.35 -20.45
N ILE A 45 -5.47 -5.87 -20.79
CA ILE A 45 -6.22 -6.32 -21.95
C ILE A 45 -6.03 -5.31 -23.08
N LYS A 46 -5.60 -5.79 -24.25
CA LYS A 46 -5.61 -5.03 -25.50
C LYS A 46 -6.52 -5.69 -26.51
N MET A 47 -7.31 -4.86 -27.18
CA MET A 47 -8.13 -5.28 -28.31
C MET A 47 -7.35 -5.03 -29.60
N ALA A 48 -7.38 -5.98 -30.53
CA ALA A 48 -6.84 -5.80 -31.87
C ALA A 48 -7.81 -6.33 -32.93
N GLY A 49 -7.83 -5.69 -34.09
CA GLY A 49 -8.73 -6.00 -35.20
C GLY A 49 -9.87 -4.98 -35.32
N ASP A 50 -10.15 -4.55 -36.55
CA ASP A 50 -11.13 -3.49 -36.82
C ASP A 50 -12.57 -4.01 -36.84
N ASN A 51 -12.80 -5.19 -37.43
CA ASN A 51 -14.15 -5.74 -37.62
C ASN A 51 -14.51 -6.88 -36.65
N ILE A 52 -13.51 -7.61 -36.14
CA ILE A 52 -13.69 -8.69 -35.16
C ILE A 52 -12.65 -8.45 -34.06
N PRO A 53 -13.02 -7.77 -32.96
CA PRO A 53 -12.06 -7.44 -31.91
C PRO A 53 -11.62 -8.73 -31.21
N ILE A 54 -10.33 -9.03 -31.30
CA ILE A 54 -9.71 -10.12 -30.54
C ILE A 54 -9.09 -9.51 -29.28
N ALA A 55 -9.51 -10.01 -28.12
CA ALA A 55 -8.95 -9.62 -26.83
C ALA A 55 -7.67 -10.43 -26.55
N PHE A 56 -6.59 -9.72 -26.27
CA PHE A 56 -5.33 -10.27 -25.78
C PHE A 56 -5.08 -9.80 -24.36
N MET A 57 -4.71 -10.71 -23.47
CA MET A 57 -4.21 -10.40 -22.15
C MET A 57 -2.69 -10.51 -22.16
N TYR A 58 -2.00 -9.47 -21.71
CA TYR A 58 -0.54 -9.47 -21.62
C TYR A 58 -0.06 -9.27 -20.19
N ASN A 59 0.92 -10.05 -19.77
CA ASN A 59 1.53 -9.96 -18.46
C ASN A 59 2.73 -9.00 -18.50
N LYS A 60 2.64 -7.85 -17.84
CA LYS A 60 3.69 -6.82 -17.80
C LYS A 60 4.96 -7.24 -17.06
N LYS A 61 4.92 -8.33 -16.28
CA LYS A 61 6.07 -8.83 -15.52
C LYS A 61 6.79 -9.98 -16.23
N THR A 62 6.04 -10.91 -16.83
CA THR A 62 6.60 -12.12 -17.42
C THR A 62 6.69 -12.08 -18.94
N GLY A 63 5.98 -11.15 -19.60
CA GLY A 63 5.86 -11.10 -21.06
C GLY A 63 4.92 -12.17 -21.64
N GLU A 64 4.23 -12.94 -20.80
CA GLU A 64 3.26 -13.93 -21.24
C GLU A 64 2.06 -13.27 -21.93
N VAL A 65 1.62 -13.84 -23.06
CA VAL A 65 0.45 -13.37 -23.82
C VAL A 65 -0.58 -14.48 -23.92
N ARG A 66 -1.83 -14.15 -23.61
CA ARG A 66 -2.98 -15.05 -23.74
C ARG A 66 -4.00 -14.45 -24.69
N ARG A 67 -4.48 -15.25 -25.64
CA ARG A 67 -5.65 -14.90 -26.45
C ARG A 67 -6.91 -15.27 -25.66
N MET A 68 -7.81 -14.32 -25.49
CA MET A 68 -9.13 -14.60 -24.92
C MET A 68 -10.00 -15.16 -26.05
N SER A 69 -10.42 -16.42 -25.91
CA SER A 69 -11.46 -16.98 -26.75
C SER A 69 -12.81 -16.61 -26.15
N THR A 70 -13.73 -16.15 -26.99
CA THR A 70 -15.14 -16.20 -26.63
C THR A 70 -15.51 -17.68 -26.49
N ALA A 71 -16.16 -18.06 -25.40
CA ALA A 71 -16.78 -19.38 -25.30
C ALA A 71 -17.99 -19.39 -26.24
N GLU A 72 -18.04 -20.36 -27.16
CA GLU A 72 -19.21 -20.65 -27.98
C GLU A 72 -20.34 -21.28 -27.14
#